data_AF-A0A956X103-F1
#
_entry.id   AF-A0A956X103-F1
#
_cell.length_a   1.000
_cell.length_b   1.000
_cell.length_c   1.000
_cell.angle_alpha   90.00
_cell.angle_beta   90.00
_cell.angle_gamma   90.00
#
_symmetry.space_group_name_H-M   'P 1'
#
loop_
_entity.id
_entity.type
_entity.pdbx_description
1 polymer ?
#
loop_
_entity_poly.entity_id
_entity_poly.type
_entity_poly.pdbx_seq_one_letter_code
_entity_poly.pdbx_strand_id
1 'polypeptide(L)' 'GIAGPGGGSAEKPTGLTFIHLAAADTDLGHRFVWSGDRRANKLSSAAAALQLLIDYLENE' A
#
# COMPACT_ATOMS: atom_id res chain seq x y z
N GLY A 1 -1.33 6.71 -3.08
CA GLY A 1 -0.46 7.07 -1.94
C GLY A 1 0.40 8.28 -2.25
N ILE A 2 1.10 8.81 -1.25
CA ILE A 2 2.02 9.95 -1.34
C ILE A 2 3.45 9.41 -1.27
N ALA A 3 4.08 9.11 -2.40
CA ALA A 3 5.42 8.50 -2.38
C ALA A 3 6.53 9.45 -1.93
N GLY A 4 6.30 10.77 -1.90
CA GLY A 4 7.31 11.78 -1.59
C GLY A 4 8.04 12.33 -2.83
N PRO A 5 9.08 13.15 -2.67
CA PRO A 5 9.53 13.71 -1.38
C PRO A 5 8.54 14.74 -0.80
N GLY A 6 7.72 15.38 -1.63
CA GLY A 6 6.67 16.33 -1.21
C GLY A 6 5.25 15.77 -1.31
N GLY A 7 4.26 16.64 -1.06
CA GLY A 7 2.84 16.29 -1.11
C GLY A 7 2.28 15.69 0.19
N GLY A 8 3.12 15.55 1.22
CA GLY A 8 2.71 15.15 2.55
C GLY A 8 2.18 16.31 3.40
N SER A 9 1.36 15.98 4.38
CA SER A 9 0.90 16.85 5.47
C SER A 9 0.92 16.07 6.78
N ALA A 10 0.65 16.75 7.91
CA ALA A 10 0.53 16.08 9.21
C ALA A 10 -0.54 14.97 9.20
N GLU A 11 -1.66 15.19 8.51
CA GLU A 11 -2.76 14.22 8.41
C GLU A 11 -2.50 13.14 7.35
N LYS A 12 -1.74 13.48 6.30
CA LYS A 12 -1.43 12.58 5.19
C LYS A 12 0.08 12.59 4.91
N PRO A 13 0.88 11.88 5.71
CA PRO A 13 2.34 11.95 5.60
C PRO A 13 2.85 11.40 4.27
N THR A 14 4.04 11.85 3.87
CA THR A 14 4.83 11.18 2.84
C THR A 14 5.06 9.72 3.25
N GLY A 15 4.99 8.81 2.28
CA GLY A 15 5.01 7.36 2.49
C GLY A 15 3.63 6.73 2.66
N LEU A 16 2.57 7.53 2.87
CA LEU A 16 1.22 7.00 3.06
C LEU A 16 0.67 6.35 1.78
N THR A 17 0.33 5.07 1.85
CA THR A 17 -0.36 4.33 0.79
C THR A 17 -1.48 3.50 1.40
N PHE A 18 -2.67 3.57 0.79
CA PHE A 18 -3.75 2.61 1.02
C PHE A 18 -3.75 1.61 -0.13
N ILE A 19 -3.90 0.34 0.19
CA ILE A 19 -3.97 -0.78 -0.76
C ILE A 19 -5.26 -1.53 -0.44
N HIS A 20 -6.08 -1.79 -1.47
CA HIS A 20 -7.33 -2.53 -1.34
C HIS A 20 -7.38 -3.68 -2.34
N LEU A 21 -7.97 -4.79 -1.92
CA LEU A 21 -8.33 -5.94 -2.74
C LEU A 21 -9.84 -6.17 -2.58
N ALA A 22 -10.57 -6.11 -3.69
CA ALA A 22 -11.98 -6.46 -3.74
C ALA A 22 -12.14 -7.71 -4.61
N ALA A 23 -12.82 -8.73 -4.07
CA ALA A 23 -13.13 -9.98 -4.74
C ALA A 23 -14.60 -10.36 -4.52
N ALA A 24 -15.01 -11.56 -4.94
CA ALA A 24 -16.41 -11.99 -4.85
C ALA A 24 -16.89 -12.21 -3.41
N ASP A 25 -15.98 -12.60 -2.52
CA ASP A 25 -16.22 -13.03 -1.16
C ASP A 25 -15.59 -12.11 -0.10
N THR A 26 -14.69 -11.20 -0.51
CA THR A 26 -13.96 -10.33 0.42
C THR A 26 -13.75 -8.90 -0.11
N ASP A 27 -13.56 -7.99 0.83
CA ASP A 27 -13.14 -6.60 0.63
C ASP A 27 -12.13 -6.25 1.72
N LEU A 28 -10.84 -6.20 1.34
CA LEU A 28 -9.73 -6.03 2.27
C LEU A 28 -9.00 -4.73 2.00
N GLY A 29 -8.73 -3.97 3.07
CA GLY A 29 -8.08 -2.68 3.01
C GLY A 29 -6.95 -2.54 4.02
N HIS A 30 -5.77 -2.15 3.54
CA HIS A 30 -4.60 -1.91 4.39
C HIS A 30 -4.05 -0.49 4.20
N ARG A 31 -3.62 0.10 5.32
CA ARG A 31 -2.97 1.41 5.37
C ARG A 31 -1.50 1.23 5.75
N PHE A 32 -0.61 1.73 4.91
CA PHE A 32 0.83 1.71 5.12
C PHE A 32 1.40 3.13 5.16
N VAL A 33 2.45 3.33 5.95
CA VAL A 33 3.28 4.55 5.91
C VAL A 33 4.74 4.11 5.80
N TRP A 34 5.29 4.27 4.60
CA TRP A 34 6.67 3.90 4.30
C TRP A 34 7.66 5.02 4.65
N SER A 35 8.87 4.67 5.08
CA SER A 35 9.91 5.64 5.46
C SER A 35 10.99 5.85 4.40
N GLY A 36 10.84 5.23 3.23
CA GLY A 36 11.82 5.29 2.15
C GLY A 36 11.71 6.56 1.30
N ASP A 37 12.62 6.66 0.31
CA ASP A 37 12.50 7.66 -0.75
C ASP A 37 11.35 7.34 -1.72
N ARG A 38 11.13 8.19 -2.73
CA ARG A 38 10.05 7.99 -3.72
C ARG A 38 10.12 6.62 -4.39
N ARG A 39 11.31 6.11 -4.69
CA ARG A 39 11.48 4.82 -5.38
C ARG A 39 11.21 3.67 -4.43
N ALA A 40 11.77 3.69 -3.24
CA ALA A 40 11.56 2.69 -2.21
C ALA A 40 10.08 2.60 -1.81
N ASN A 41 9.41 3.73 -1.59
CA ASN A 41 7.98 3.76 -1.22
C ASN A 41 7.09 3.14 -2.30
N LYS A 42 7.42 3.36 -3.58
CA LYS A 42 6.71 2.72 -4.70
C LYS A 42 6.95 1.21 -4.73
N LEU A 43 8.19 0.77 -4.53
CA LEU A 43 8.55 -0.65 -4.53
C LEU A 43 7.86 -1.38 -3.37
N SER A 44 7.91 -0.84 -2.15
CA SER A 44 7.21 -1.41 -0.99
C SER A 44 5.70 -1.47 -1.20
N SER A 45 5.11 -0.42 -1.79
CA SER A 45 3.67 -0.42 -2.09
C SER A 45 3.30 -1.50 -3.12
N ALA A 46 4.10 -1.67 -4.18
CA ALA A 46 3.86 -2.69 -5.19
C ALA A 46 4.02 -4.11 -4.61
N ALA A 47 5.06 -4.35 -3.82
CA ALA A 47 5.27 -5.62 -3.15
C ALA A 47 4.12 -5.96 -2.19
N ALA A 48 3.66 -5.00 -1.37
CA ALA A 48 2.53 -5.22 -0.46
C ALA A 48 1.21 -5.52 -1.19
N ALA A 49 0.97 -4.90 -2.35
CA ALA A 49 -0.21 -5.21 -3.16
C ALA A 49 -0.17 -6.63 -3.75
N LEU A 50 1.00 -7.06 -4.23
CA LEU A 50 1.18 -8.42 -4.73
C LEU A 50 1.07 -9.44 -3.60
N GLN A 51 1.63 -9.14 -2.42
CA GLN A 51 1.49 -10.02 -1.26
C GLN A 51 0.02 -10.17 -0.85
N LEU A 52 -0.74 -9.07 -0.80
CA LEU A 52 -2.18 -9.12 -0.49
C LEU A 52 -2.95 -10.03 -1.47
N LEU A 53 -2.59 -9.99 -2.76
CA LEU A 53 -3.19 -10.86 -3.76
C LEU A 53 -2.79 -12.33 -3.56
N ILE A 54 -1.51 -12.61 -3.28
CA ILE A 54 -1.02 -13.97 -3.00
C ILE A 54 -1.73 -14.53 -1.78
N ASP A 55 -1.78 -13.78 -0.68
CA ASP A 55 -2.44 -14.19 0.56
C ASP A 55 -3.92 -14.51 0.32
N TYR A 56 -4.62 -13.73 -0.51
CA TYR A 56 -5.99 -14.03 -0.89
C TYR A 56 -6.11 -15.35 -1.67
N LEU A 57 -5.29 -15.54 -2.71
CA LEU A 57 -5.35 -16.72 -3.57
C LEU A 57 -4.88 -18.02 -2.89
N GLU A 58 -3.98 -17.94 -1.90
CA GLU A 58 -3.49 -19.10 -1.15
C GLU A 58 -4.41 -19.54 0.00
N ASN A 59 -5.34 -18.67 0.42
CA ASN A 59 -6.32 -18.96 1.47
C ASN A 59 -7.72 -19.33 0.92
N GLU A 60 -7.84 -19.59 -0.39
CA GLU A 60 -9.03 -20.22 -1.01
C GLU A 60 -9.03 -21.76 -0.87
#